data_AF-A0A845JX89-F1
#
_entry.id   AF-A0A845JX89-F1
#
_cell.length_a   1.000
_cell.length_b   1.000
_cell.length_c   1.000
_cell.angle_alpha   90.00
_cell.angle_beta   90.00
_cell.angle_gamma   90.00
#
_symmetry.space_group_name_H-M   'P 1'
#
loop_
_entity.id
_entity.type
_entity.pdbx_description
1 polymer ?
#
loop_
_entity_poly.entity_id
_entity_poly.type
_entity_poly.pdbx_seq_one_letter_code
_entity_poly.pdbx_strand_id
1 'polypeptide(L)' 'MSLLLITIESGESLETSKNLLREKSIHHLTVTRNNEVVGILSIKDLP' A
#
# COMPACT_ATOMS: atom_id res chain seq x y z
N MET A 1 -14.58 10.90 10.98
CA MET A 1 -13.13 11.11 10.77
C MET A 1 -12.72 10.24 9.60
N SER A 2 -12.50 10.81 8.41
CA SER A 2 -12.02 10.05 7.26
C SER A 2 -10.51 9.87 7.37
N LEU A 3 -10.05 8.63 7.47
CA LEU A 3 -8.63 8.32 7.37
C LEU A 3 -8.21 8.48 5.90
N LEU A 4 -7.13 9.21 5.65
CA LEU A 4 -6.56 9.34 4.31
C LEU A 4 -6.11 7.94 3.85
N LEU A 5 -6.74 7.42 2.80
CA LEU A 5 -6.41 6.12 2.26
C LEU A 5 -5.11 6.23 1.45
N ILE A 6 -4.04 5.60 1.91
CA ILE A 6 -2.81 5.49 1.13
C ILE A 6 -2.94 4.28 0.21
N THR A 7 -2.85 4.53 -1.10
CA THR A 7 -2.94 3.52 -2.15
C THR A 7 -1.61 3.34 -2.87
N ILE A 8 -1.39 2.15 -3.43
CA ILE A 8 -0.27 1.83 -4.30
C ILE A 8 -0.79 1.11 -5.55
N GLU A 9 -0.10 1.26 -6.69
CA GLU A 9 -0.46 0.56 -7.92
C GLU A 9 0.07 -0.89 -7.88
N SER A 10 -0.67 -1.83 -8.45
CA SER A 10 -0.36 -3.27 -8.43
C SER A 10 0.94 -3.67 -9.12
N GLY A 11 1.46 -2.85 -10.05
CA GLY A 11 2.73 -3.04 -10.73
C GLY A 11 3.94 -2.43 -10.02
N GLU A 12 3.74 -1.74 -8.89
CA GLU A 12 4.83 -1.16 -8.11
C GLU A 12 5.72 -2.22 -7.46
N SER A 13 6.97 -1.84 -7.20
CA SER A 13 7.91 -2.74 -6.57
C SER A 13 7.59 -2.98 -5.09
N LEU A 14 8.03 -4.14 -4.59
CA LEU A 14 7.91 -4.49 -3.19
C LEU A 14 8.73 -3.55 -2.29
N GLU A 15 9.82 -3.01 -2.81
CA GLU A 15 10.68 -2.04 -2.11
C GLU A 15 10.00 -0.68 -2.00
N THR A 16 9.36 -0.21 -3.07
CA THR A 16 8.51 1.00 -3.05
C THR A 16 7.42 0.85 -1.98
N SER A 17 6.75 -0.31 -1.96
CA SER A 17 5.71 -0.63 -0.97
C SER A 17 6.23 -0.56 0.47
N LYS A 18 7.41 -1.15 0.75
CA LYS A 18 8.08 -1.10 2.05
C LYS A 18 8.42 0.33 2.47
N ASN A 19 8.99 1.11 1.57
CA ASN A 19 9.37 2.49 1.85
C ASN A 19 8.13 3.34 2.17
N LEU A 20 7.06 3.18 1.39
CA LEU A 20 5.80 3.91 1.61
C LEU A 20 5.17 3.59 2.97
N LEU A 21 5.15 2.32 3.37
CA LEU A 21 4.68 1.90 4.71
C LEU A 21 5.49 2.55 5.83
N ARG A 22 6.83 2.58 5.70
CA ARG A 22 7.73 3.19 6.69
C ARG A 22 7.60 4.70 6.75
N GLU A 23 7.64 5.38 5.61
CA GLU A 23 7.54 6.84 5.51
C GLU A 23 6.21 7.37 6.03
N LYS A 24 5.12 6.65 5.77
CA LYS A 24 3.78 7.02 6.25
C LYS A 24 3.47 6.50 7.65
N SER A 25 4.35 5.69 8.25
CA SER A 25 4.14 5.03 9.55
C SER A 25 2.81 4.26 9.60
N ILE A 26 2.53 3.52 8.53
CA ILE A 26 1.31 2.71 8.39
C ILE A 26 1.67 1.25 8.11
N HIS A 27 0.73 0.36 8.42
CA HIS A 27 0.94 -1.09 8.33
C HIS A 27 0.22 -1.72 7.13
N HIS A 28 -0.66 -0.99 6.47
CA HIS A 28 -1.48 -1.49 5.37
C HIS A 28 -1.49 -0.48 4.22
N LEU A 29 -1.29 -0.96 3.01
CA LEU A 29 -1.48 -0.24 1.76
C LEU A 29 -2.70 -0.80 1.04
N THR A 30 -3.50 0.07 0.45
CA THR A 30 -4.55 -0.36 -0.45
C THR A 30 -3.96 -0.54 -1.84
N VAL A 31 -4.08 -1.73 -2.42
CA VAL A 31 -3.57 -2.00 -3.77
C VAL A 31 -4.65 -1.65 -4.77
N THR A 32 -4.28 -0.85 -5.76
CA THR A 32 -5.15 -0.39 -6.84
C THR A 32 -4.61 -0.84 -8.18
N ARG A 33 -5.50 -1.06 -9.15
CA ARG A 33 -5.16 -1.35 -10.53
C ARG A 33 -6.18 -0.65 -11.42
N ASN A 34 -5.72 0.16 -12.38
CA ASN A 34 -6.61 0.92 -13.27
C ASN A 34 -7.69 1.72 -12.51
N ASN A 35 -7.31 2.40 -11.43
CA ASN A 35 -8.21 3.16 -10.54
C ASN A 35 -9.23 2.33 -9.73
N GLU A 36 -9.15 1.00 -9.75
CA GLU A 36 -10.00 0.13 -8.93
C GLU A 36 -9.21 -0.46 -7.77
N VAL A 37 -9.85 -0.57 -6.59
CA VAL A 37 -9.25 -1.27 -5.44
C VAL A 37 -9.32 -2.77 -5.70
N VAL A 38 -8.15 -3.40 -5.75
CA VAL A 38 -8.02 -4.84 -6.01
C VAL A 38 -7.58 -5.64 -4.79
N GLY A 39 -7.07 -4.97 -3.75
CA GLY A 39 -6.66 -5.67 -2.54
C GLY A 39 -6.01 -4.78 -1.48
N ILE A 40 -5.41 -5.44 -0.49
CA ILE A 40 -4.70 -4.81 0.63
C ILE A 40 -3.36 -5.55 0.78
N LEU A 41 -2.29 -4.78 1.00
CA LEU A 41 -0.95 -5.28 1.28
C LEU A 41 -0.55 -4.87 2.69
N SER A 42 -0.22 -5.83 3.55
CA SER A 42 0.26 -5.56 4.91
C SER A 42 1.79 -5.58 4.96
N ILE A 43 2.38 -4.83 5.88
CA ILE A 43 3.82 -4.89 6.16
C ILE A 43 4.28 -6.31 6.56
N LYS A 44 3.37 -7.15 7.07
CA LYS A 44 3.65 -8.55 7.43
C LYS A 44 3.79 -9.48 6.21
N ASP A 45 3.25 -9.07 5.06
CA ASP A 45 3.33 -9.83 3.82
C ASP A 45 4.67 -9.60 3.10
N LEU A 46 5.45 -8.63 3.59
CA LEU A 46 6.73 -8.23 3.02
C LEU A 46 7.86 -9.01 3.70
N PRO A 47 8.85 -9.51 2.92
CA PRO A 47 9.97 -10.29 3.46
C PRO A 47 10.92 -9.46 4.33
#